data_AF-A0A7X7IBR8-F1
#
_entry.id   AF-A0A7X7IBR8-F1
#
_cell.length_a   1.000
_cell.length_b   1.000
_cell.length_c   1.000
_cell.angle_alpha   90.00
_cell.angle_beta   90.00
_cell.angle_gamma   90.00
#
_symmetry.space_group_name_H-M   'P 1'
#
loop_
_entity.id
_entity.type
_entity.pdbx_description
1 polymer ?
#
loop_
_entity_poly.entity_id
_entity_poly.type
_entity_poly.pdbx_seq_one_letter_code
_entity_poly.pdbx_strand_id
1 'polypeptide(L)'
;MTSESTRRLIVVSNRLPYILENQNRQMWSLKPGSGGLVTALLPVLRDRGGIWIGWSGTTEQVPGITEIFHSASREAGYSLEPVHLSKEEMDGYYHGYSNETLWPLFHDL
;
A
#
# COMPACT_ATOMS: atom_id res chain seq x y z
N MET A 1 -13.23 7.86 34.01
CA MET A 1 -12.29 7.76 32.88
C MET A 1 -13.08 7.28 31.68
N THR A 2 -13.52 8.20 30.83
CA THR A 2 -14.22 7.87 29.60
C THR A 2 -13.25 7.11 28.70
N SER A 3 -13.59 5.86 28.38
CA SER A 3 -12.97 5.13 27.28
C SER A 3 -13.14 5.98 26.04
N GLU A 4 -12.08 6.69 25.65
CA GLU A 4 -12.03 7.38 24.39
C GLU A 4 -12.04 6.26 23.34
N SER A 5 -13.19 6.03 22.73
CA SER A 5 -13.29 5.14 21.58
C SER A 5 -12.34 5.69 20.52
N THR A 6 -11.13 5.14 20.47
CA THR A 6 -10.19 5.42 19.39
C THR A 6 -10.88 4.95 18.12
N ARG A 7 -11.45 5.90 17.37
CA ARG A 7 -12.15 5.59 16.13
C ARG A 7 -11.16 4.89 15.21
N ARG A 8 -11.47 3.64 14.86
CA ARG A 8 -10.63 2.80 14.01
C ARG A 8 -10.39 3.48 12.67
N LEU A 9 -9.14 3.82 12.37
CA LEU A 9 -8.70 4.36 11.09
C LEU A 9 -8.29 3.21 10.16
N ILE A 10 -8.97 3.10 9.02
CA ILE A 10 -8.63 2.16 7.94
C ILE A 10 -8.47 2.98 6.67
N VAL A 11 -7.29 2.92 6.07
CA VAL A 11 -6.96 3.52 4.78
C VAL A 11 -6.91 2.40 3.74
N VAL A 12 -7.63 2.59 2.63
CA VAL A 12 -7.55 1.69 1.47
C VAL A 12 -7.15 2.53 0.27
N SER A 13 -6.07 2.16 -0.39
CA SER A 13 -5.59 2.79 -1.61
C SER A 13 -5.07 1.76 -2.59
N ASN A 14 -4.93 2.14 -3.87
CA ASN A 14 -4.37 1.25 -4.88
C ASN A 14 -3.06 0.62 -4.42
N ARG A 15 -2.07 1.41 -4.00
CA ARG A 15 -0.77 0.92 -3.52
C ARG A 15 -0.58 1.13 -2.03
N LEU A 16 0.18 0.24 -1.40
CA LEU A 16 0.80 0.49 -0.09
C LEU A 16 1.89 1.57 -0.20
N PRO A 17 2.27 2.20 0.93
CA PRO A 17 3.27 3.28 0.95
C PRO A 17 4.71 2.77 0.85
N TYR A 18 4.94 1.54 0.38
CA TYR A 18 6.26 0.93 0.24
C TYR A 18 6.43 0.33 -1.16
N ILE A 19 7.67 0.31 -1.61
CA ILE A 19 8.13 -0.33 -2.84
C ILE A 19 8.86 -1.60 -2.43
N LEU A 20 8.43 -2.72 -2.99
CA LEU A 20 9.10 -4.00 -2.83
C LEU A 20 10.32 -4.06 -3.75
N GLU A 21 11.50 -4.26 -3.18
CA GLU A 21 12.75 -4.41 -3.92
C GLU A 21 13.26 -5.84 -3.82
N ASN A 22 13.59 -6.40 -4.98
CA ASN A 22 14.21 -7.71 -5.08
C ASN A 22 15.72 -7.57 -4.96
N GLN A 23 16.31 -8.01 -3.86
CA GLN A 23 17.76 -7.86 -3.66
C GLN A 23 18.56 -8.94 -4.37
N ASN A 24 18.05 -10.18 -4.52
CA ASN A 24 18.77 -11.32 -5.14
C ASN A 24 17.88 -12.56 -5.42
N ARG A 25 16.61 -12.36 -5.78
CA ARG A 25 15.56 -13.39 -6.00
C ARG A 25 15.21 -14.27 -4.81
N GLN A 26 15.92 -14.17 -3.70
CA GLN A 26 15.65 -14.89 -2.44
C GLN A 26 15.37 -13.97 -1.26
N MET A 27 15.79 -12.70 -1.33
CA MET A 27 15.55 -11.71 -0.29
C MET A 27 14.86 -10.49 -0.88
N TRP A 28 13.83 -10.04 -0.17
CA TRP A 28 13.00 -8.90 -0.53
C TRP A 28 13.07 -7.87 0.59
N SER A 29 13.19 -6.60 0.23
CA SER A 29 13.18 -5.48 1.18
C SER A 29 12.13 -4.46 0.79
N LEU A 30 11.65 -3.70 1.77
CA LEU A 30 10.75 -2.58 1.54
C LEU A 30 11.52 -1.26 1.60
N LYS A 31 11.32 -0.42 0.60
CA LYS A 31 11.71 1.00 0.65
C LYS A 31 10.47 1.88 0.73
N PRO A 32 10.52 3.05 1.41
CA PRO A 32 9.41 3.99 1.38
C PRO A 32 9.07 4.40 -0.05
N GLY A 33 7.78 4.32 -0.39
CA GLY A 33 7.25 4.85 -1.63
C GLY A 33 7.15 6.37 -1.60
N SER A 34 7.10 6.97 -2.78
CA SER A 34 6.92 8.41 -2.97
C SER A 34 5.55 8.72 -3.60
N GLY A 35 4.95 9.85 -3.23
CA GLY A 35 3.73 10.37 -3.87
C GLY A 35 2.87 11.19 -2.91
N GLY A 36 2.03 12.09 -3.45
CA GLY A 36 1.23 13.01 -2.64
C GLY A 36 0.31 12.32 -1.63
N LEU A 37 -0.31 11.20 -2.01
CA LEU A 37 -1.14 10.40 -1.11
C LEU A 37 -0.33 9.81 0.06
N VAL A 38 0.87 9.30 -0.23
CA VAL A 38 1.78 8.74 0.78
C VAL A 38 2.22 9.85 1.75
N THR A 39 2.69 10.97 1.22
CA THR A 39 3.11 12.14 2.01
C THR A 39 1.99 12.68 2.92
N ALA A 40 0.74 12.70 2.43
CA ALA A 40 -0.38 13.22 3.19
C ALA A 40 -0.86 12.27 4.31
N LEU A 41 -0.89 10.96 4.07
CA LEU A 41 -1.50 10.00 5.00
C LEU A 41 -0.52 9.41 6.01
N LEU A 42 0.78 9.32 5.68
CA LEU A 42 1.78 8.75 6.58
C LEU A 42 1.82 9.42 7.97
N PRO A 43 1.83 10.76 8.11
CA PRO A 43 1.86 11.39 9.42
C PRO A 43 0.64 11.04 10.28
N VAL A 44 -0.54 10.95 9.66
CA VAL A 44 -1.81 10.64 10.36
C VAL A 44 -1.81 9.22 10.90
N LEU A 45 -1.38 8.25 10.09
CA LEU A 45 -1.29 6.84 10.50
C LEU A 45 -0.19 6.60 11.53
N ARG A 46 0.93 7.32 11.45
CA ARG A 46 2.00 7.24 12.47
C ARG A 46 1.57 7.81 13.82
N ASP A 47 0.80 8.88 13.82
CA ASP A 47 0.32 9.53 15.04
C ASP A 47 -0.82 8.74 15.71
N ARG A 48 -1.79 8.28 14.92
CA ARG A 48 -3.01 7.64 15.44
C ARG A 48 -2.97 6.12 15.47
N GLY A 49 -2.00 5.51 14.81
CA GLY A 49 -2.08 4.11 14.40
C GLY A 49 -3.18 3.87 13.36
N GLY A 50 -3.40 2.61 13.01
CA GLY A 50 -4.45 2.21 12.07
C GLY A 50 -3.99 1.10 11.13
N ILE A 51 -4.78 0.87 10.08
CA ILE A 51 -4.52 -0.14 9.07
C ILE A 51 -4.45 0.55 7.70
N TRP A 52 -3.43 0.24 6.93
CA TRP A 52 -3.32 0.61 5.52
C TRP A 52 -3.35 -0.65 4.67
N ILE A 53 -4.39 -0.74 3.84
CA ILE A 53 -4.63 -1.85 2.90
C ILE A 53 -4.33 -1.36 1.48
N GLY A 54 -3.59 -2.16 0.71
CA GLY A 54 -3.33 -1.84 -0.70
C GLY A 54 -2.46 -2.86 -1.41
N TRP A 55 -2.28 -2.69 -2.71
CA TRP A 55 -1.42 -3.54 -3.52
C TRP A 55 0.05 -3.41 -3.11
N SER A 56 0.74 -4.54 -3.08
CA SER A 56 2.14 -4.67 -2.67
C SER A 56 3.17 -4.16 -3.68
N GLY A 57 2.73 -3.82 -4.90
CA GLY A 57 3.60 -3.33 -5.97
C GLY A 57 4.17 -4.41 -6.87
N THR A 58 3.77 -5.68 -6.71
CA THR A 58 4.15 -6.79 -7.61
C THR A 58 2.97 -7.72 -7.91
N THR A 59 2.95 -8.27 -9.11
CA THR A 59 2.03 -9.35 -9.52
C THR A 59 2.67 -10.73 -9.35
N GLU A 60 3.97 -10.79 -9.02
CA GLU A 60 4.67 -12.05 -8.75
C GLU A 60 4.26 -12.62 -7.39
N GLN A 61 4.26 -13.95 -7.27
CA GLN A 61 4.16 -14.59 -5.97
C GLN A 61 5.48 -14.42 -5.23
N VAL A 62 5.46 -13.61 -4.19
CA VAL A 62 6.60 -13.40 -3.29
C VAL A 62 6.39 -14.22 -2.01
N PRO A 63 7.20 -15.27 -1.76
CA PRO A 63 7.11 -16.03 -0.54
C PRO A 63 7.26 -15.13 0.69
N GLY A 64 6.33 -15.25 1.64
CA GLY A 64 6.39 -14.47 2.89
C GLY A 64 6.06 -12.97 2.75
N ILE A 65 5.45 -12.53 1.64
CA ILE A 65 5.10 -11.11 1.42
C ILE A 65 4.33 -10.51 2.60
N THR A 66 3.36 -11.25 3.16
CA THR A 66 2.59 -10.82 4.34
C THR A 66 3.51 -10.56 5.54
N GLU A 67 4.46 -11.46 5.83
CA GLU A 67 5.39 -11.26 6.96
C GLU A 67 6.35 -10.09 6.71
N ILE A 68 6.78 -9.87 5.46
CA ILE A 68 7.62 -8.71 5.10
C ILE A 68 6.89 -7.40 5.45
N PHE A 69 5.62 -7.27 5.07
CA PHE A 69 4.81 -6.09 5.39
C PHE A 69 4.44 -6.02 6.88
N HIS A 70 4.19 -7.14 7.55
CA HIS A 70 3.97 -7.17 9.00
C HIS A 70 5.22 -6.74 9.78
N SER A 71 6.42 -7.09 9.31
CA SER A 71 7.66 -6.60 9.90
C SER A 71 7.81 -5.09 9.77
N ALA A 72 7.54 -4.54 8.58
CA ALA A 72 7.52 -3.10 8.39
C ALA A 72 6.44 -2.40 9.23
N SER A 73 5.31 -3.06 9.47
CA SER A 73 4.22 -2.53 10.31
C SER A 73 4.69 -2.26 11.75
N ARG A 74 5.48 -3.19 12.32
CA ARG A 74 6.04 -3.07 13.67
C ARG A 74 6.95 -1.85 13.81
N GLU A 75 7.72 -1.53 12.77
CA GLU A 75 8.61 -0.36 12.75
C GLU A 75 7.86 0.94 12.47
N ALA A 76 6.76 0.89 11.70
CA ALA A 76 6.05 2.06 11.22
C ALA A 76 5.00 2.60 12.21
N GLY A 77 4.54 1.80 13.18
CA GLY A 77 3.52 2.20 14.16
C GLY A 77 2.07 2.04 13.66
N TYR A 78 1.86 1.39 12.52
CA TYR A 78 0.55 1.09 11.93
C TYR A 78 0.63 -0.21 11.11
N SER A 79 -0.50 -0.88 10.90
CA SER A 79 -0.56 -2.14 10.15
C SER A 79 -0.58 -1.93 8.65
N LEU A 80 0.15 -2.77 7.92
CA LEU A 80 0.17 -2.84 6.46
C LEU A 80 -0.42 -4.18 6.02
N GLU A 81 -1.49 -4.14 5.23
CA GLU A 81 -2.19 -5.33 4.74
C GLU A 81 -2.06 -5.40 3.20
N PRO A 82 -1.15 -6.24 2.68
CA PRO A 82 -0.95 -6.35 1.25
C PRO A 82 -2.09 -7.09 0.56
N VAL A 83 -2.59 -6.51 -0.52
CA VAL A 83 -3.52 -7.12 -1.47
C VAL A 83 -2.73 -7.62 -2.67
N HIS A 84 -2.95 -8.88 -3.06
CA HIS A 84 -2.39 -9.41 -4.29
C HIS A 84 -3.27 -9.00 -5.47
N LEU A 85 -2.64 -8.61 -6.58
CA LEU A 85 -3.30 -8.42 -7.87
C LEU A 85 -2.66 -9.36 -8.87
N SER A 86 -3.48 -10.06 -9.65
CA SER A 86 -3.00 -10.86 -10.78
C SER A 86 -2.48 -9.96 -11.89
N LYS A 87 -1.79 -10.54 -12.87
CA LYS A 87 -1.35 -9.80 -14.05
C LYS A 87 -2.54 -9.25 -14.85
N GLU A 88 -3.58 -10.06 -15.02
CA GLU A 88 -4.81 -9.69 -15.72
C GLU A 88 -5.54 -8.53 -15.02
N GLU A 89 -5.60 -8.54 -13.69
CA GLU A 89 -6.15 -7.43 -12.90
C GLU A 89 -5.28 -6.17 -13.02
N MET A 90 -3.96 -6.33 -13.02
CA MET A 90 -3.04 -5.20 -13.15
C MET A 90 -3.17 -4.54 -14.54
N ASP A 91 -3.28 -5.34 -15.60
CA ASP A 91 -3.45 -4.88 -16.97
C ASP A 91 -4.84 -4.25 -17.17
N GLY A 92 -5.92 -4.91 -16.72
CA GLY A 92 -7.29 -4.45 -16.93
C GLY A 92 -7.72 -3.30 -16.01
N TYR A 93 -7.37 -3.38 -14.72
CA TYR A 93 -7.77 -2.39 -13.72
C TYR A 93 -6.77 -1.24 -13.61
N TYR A 94 -5.49 -1.52 -13.35
CA TYR A 94 -4.54 -0.47 -13.01
C TYR A 94 -4.07 0.25 -14.26
N HIS A 95 -3.57 -0.48 -15.26
CA HIS A 95 -3.12 0.11 -16.51
C HIS A 95 -4.30 0.58 -17.36
N GLY A 96 -5.24 -0.30 -17.68
CA GLY A 96 -6.41 0.03 -18.50
C GLY A 96 -7.34 1.05 -17.84
N TYR A 97 -8.21 0.60 -16.94
CA TYR A 97 -9.30 1.47 -16.48
C TYR A 97 -8.79 2.69 -15.66
N SER A 98 -7.88 2.48 -14.72
CA SER A 98 -7.44 3.57 -13.83
C SER A 98 -6.55 4.58 -14.56
N ASN A 99 -5.53 4.14 -15.30
CA ASN A 99 -4.53 5.04 -15.89
C ASN A 99 -4.80 5.41 -17.35
N GLU A 100 -5.45 4.57 -18.16
CA GLU A 100 -5.79 4.91 -19.54
C GLU A 100 -7.20 5.52 -19.69
N THR A 101 -8.09 5.33 -18.70
CA THR A 101 -9.45 5.91 -18.74
C THR A 101 -9.67 7.01 -17.68
N LEU A 102 -9.63 6.68 -16.40
CA LEU A 102 -10.00 7.62 -15.32
C LEU A 102 -8.99 8.76 -15.17
N TRP A 103 -7.69 8.45 -15.24
CA TRP A 103 -6.66 9.47 -15.07
C TRP A 103 -6.74 10.58 -16.13
N PRO A 104 -6.77 10.27 -17.45
CA PRO A 104 -7.06 11.24 -18.51
C PRO A 104 -8.32 12.07 -18.24
N LEU A 105 -9.44 11.42 -17.97
CA LEU A 105 -10.74 12.05 -17.76
C LEU A 105 -10.73 13.10 -16.63
N PHE A 106 -9.90 12.90 -15.60
CA PHE A 106 -9.79 13.82 -14.47
C PHE A 106 -8.65 14.84 -14.58
N HIS A 107 -7.81 14.75 -15.63
CA HIS A 107 -6.62 15.59 -15.78
C HIS A 107 -6.51 16.20 -17.19
N ASP A 108 -7.64 16.73 -17.66
CA ASP A 108 -7.76 17.57 -18.86
C ASP A 108 -7.48 16.86 -20.20
N LEU A 109 -7.87 15.58 -20.27
CA LEU A 109 -8.26 14.91 -21.51
C LEU A 109 -9.78 14.88 -21.66
#